data_AF-A0A1M3E4H5-F1
#
_entry.id   AF-A0A1M3E4H5-F1
#
_cell.length_a   1.000
_cell.length_b   1.000
_cell.length_c   1.000
_cell.angle_alpha   90.00
_cell.angle_beta   90.00
_cell.angle_gamma   90.00
#
_symmetry.space_group_name_H-M   'P 1'
#
loop_
_entity.id
_entity.type
_entity.pdbx_description
1 polymer ?
#
loop_
_entity_poly.entity_id
_entity_poly.type
_entity_poly.pdbx_seq_one_letter_code
_entity_poly.pdbx_strand_id
1 'polypeptide(L)'
;MIAKIGRSGNLYGALAYNQLKVEHENGQILFASKMIETANGHYSVAQLAQSFAPYLIANRNTEKHTLHISLNPDPNDKVSNEKYREMAEQYMREMGYGEQPFVVFKHTDTSRSHIHIVSVCVNEQGKKISDKFEKMRSMNVCRELEKQHGLIPATDKERNQTDKVFRPVDYRAGDVKSQIASVVRHLPNYYQYQTLGEYNALLSLFNITAEKIEGELQGKMQQGLLYIPLNENGDRAGHPFKASLFGKSAGLSALELHFAKCKTALKTSPTKQTLKSAVSIALQSTTDELSFKKHLAEQGINVVVRRNDTGRIYGMTFIDHNSKAVWNGSRLATELSANAFNDYWNSSRQSEKKESGIRQSKTPTSDDADLPEEAPHHLFNFLNTDKHEDGLIEALGGLLPEAQGEDYEEQDFANQMKKKRKHRRNSG
;
A
#
# COMPACT_ATOMS: atom_id res chain seq x y z
N MET A 1 13.36 -0.44 -10.63
CA MET A 1 13.43 -1.89 -10.88
C MET A 1 13.01 -2.76 -9.69
N ILE A 2 12.18 -3.77 -9.95
CA ILE A 2 11.72 -4.79 -8.99
C ILE A 2 12.00 -6.18 -9.55
N ALA A 3 12.57 -7.06 -8.73
CA ALA A 3 12.76 -8.47 -9.06
C ALA A 3 11.75 -9.37 -8.34
N LYS A 4 11.13 -10.31 -9.06
CA LYS A 4 10.32 -11.39 -8.46
C LYS A 4 11.01 -12.73 -8.70
N ILE A 5 11.12 -13.53 -7.65
CA ILE A 5 11.76 -14.85 -7.69
C ILE A 5 10.69 -15.90 -7.37
N GLY A 6 10.44 -16.80 -8.32
CA GLY A 6 9.57 -17.95 -8.19
C GLY A 6 10.37 -19.24 -8.24
N ARG A 7 9.85 -20.27 -7.55
CA ARG A 7 10.41 -21.63 -7.57
C ARG A 7 9.34 -22.67 -7.79
N SER A 8 9.62 -23.65 -8.63
CA SER A 8 8.69 -24.74 -8.96
C SER A 8 9.44 -26.05 -9.23
N GLY A 9 8.69 -27.15 -9.26
CA GLY A 9 9.17 -28.43 -9.77
C GLY A 9 8.96 -28.60 -11.29
N ASN A 10 8.53 -27.56 -12.01
CA ASN A 10 8.14 -27.67 -13.42
C ASN A 10 8.98 -26.75 -14.31
N LEU A 11 10.19 -27.21 -14.64
CA LEU A 11 11.11 -26.52 -15.54
C LEU A 11 10.53 -26.41 -16.96
N TYR A 12 10.00 -27.51 -17.48
CA TYR A 12 9.46 -27.55 -18.83
C TYR A 12 8.30 -26.56 -19.00
N GLY A 13 7.40 -26.48 -18.03
CA GLY A 13 6.30 -25.51 -18.02
C GLY A 13 6.80 -24.06 -17.97
N ALA A 14 7.84 -23.77 -17.18
CA ALA A 14 8.43 -22.43 -17.15
C ALA A 14 9.06 -22.03 -18.49
N LEU A 15 9.78 -22.95 -19.15
CA LEU A 15 10.36 -22.73 -20.47
C LEU A 15 9.26 -22.59 -21.54
N ALA A 16 8.27 -23.48 -21.54
CA ALA A 16 7.17 -23.48 -22.51
C ALA A 16 6.35 -22.19 -22.45
N TYR A 17 6.05 -21.71 -21.24
CA TYR A 17 5.31 -20.47 -21.05
C TYR A 17 6.04 -19.27 -21.68
N ASN A 18 7.35 -19.12 -21.40
CA ASN A 18 8.13 -18.02 -21.95
C ASN A 18 8.34 -18.17 -23.46
N GLN A 19 8.55 -19.40 -23.95
CA GLN A 19 8.69 -19.67 -25.38
C GLN A 19 7.41 -19.36 -26.17
N LEU A 20 6.24 -19.66 -25.60
CA LEU A 20 4.95 -19.35 -26.24
C LEU A 20 4.79 -17.84 -26.47
N LYS A 21 5.27 -17.01 -25.53
CA LYS A 21 5.30 -15.55 -25.67
C LYS A 21 6.32 -15.06 -26.71
N VAL A 22 7.42 -15.78 -26.90
CA VAL A 22 8.36 -15.48 -27.99
C VAL A 22 7.74 -15.79 -29.35
N GLU A 23 6.97 -16.87 -29.46
CA GLU A 23 6.39 -17.32 -30.73
C GLU A 23 5.12 -16.55 -31.14
N HIS A 24 4.29 -16.16 -30.18
CA HIS A 24 2.95 -15.61 -30.44
C HIS A 24 2.78 -14.15 -29.99
N GLU A 25 3.75 -13.57 -29.29
CA GLU A 25 3.74 -12.17 -28.82
C GLU A 25 5.04 -11.46 -29.23
N ASN A 26 5.25 -10.22 -28.78
CA ASN A 26 6.49 -9.46 -29.03
C ASN A 26 7.64 -9.90 -28.08
N GLY A 27 7.82 -11.21 -27.92
CA GLY A 27 8.85 -11.81 -27.08
C GLY A 27 10.15 -12.10 -27.86
N GLN A 28 11.28 -12.11 -27.17
CA GLN A 28 12.58 -12.46 -27.76
C GLN A 28 13.48 -13.19 -26.74
N ILE A 29 14.21 -14.21 -27.16
CA ILE A 29 15.35 -14.72 -26.38
C ILE A 29 16.53 -13.79 -26.58
N LEU A 30 16.97 -13.10 -25.52
CA LEU A 30 18.09 -12.15 -25.60
C LEU A 30 19.46 -12.82 -25.44
N PHE A 31 19.49 -13.87 -24.63
CA PHE A 31 20.73 -14.49 -24.16
C PHE A 31 20.47 -15.88 -23.56
N ALA A 32 21.45 -16.75 -23.72
CA ALA A 32 21.49 -18.09 -23.14
C ALA A 32 22.92 -18.35 -22.63
N SER A 33 23.06 -18.71 -21.36
CA SER A 33 24.35 -18.99 -20.72
C SER A 33 24.48 -20.47 -20.41
N LYS A 34 25.62 -21.08 -20.77
CA LYS A 34 25.89 -22.51 -20.57
C LYS A 34 24.76 -23.42 -21.10
N MET A 35 24.15 -23.00 -22.21
CA MET A 35 23.10 -23.74 -22.91
C MET A 35 23.68 -24.34 -24.19
N ILE A 36 23.07 -25.42 -24.66
CA ILE A 36 23.35 -25.98 -25.98
C ILE A 36 22.87 -24.99 -27.04
N GLU A 37 23.79 -24.40 -27.81
CA GLU A 37 23.46 -23.42 -28.84
C GLU A 37 22.89 -24.08 -30.10
N THR A 38 22.06 -23.33 -30.83
CA THR A 38 21.55 -23.71 -32.15
C THR A 38 22.16 -22.84 -33.23
N ALA A 39 22.40 -23.43 -34.41
CA ALA A 39 23.08 -22.74 -35.52
C ALA A 39 22.36 -21.49 -36.03
N ASN A 40 21.04 -21.39 -35.81
CA ASN A 40 20.21 -20.28 -36.25
C ASN A 40 19.70 -19.40 -35.10
N GLY A 41 20.15 -19.63 -33.86
CA GLY A 41 19.70 -18.90 -32.67
C GLY A 41 18.23 -19.09 -32.28
N HIS A 42 17.52 -20.02 -32.93
CA HIS A 42 16.14 -20.39 -32.58
C HIS A 42 16.16 -21.64 -31.71
N TYR A 43 15.39 -21.63 -30.63
CA TYR A 43 15.35 -22.71 -29.65
C TYR A 43 13.93 -23.24 -29.51
N SER A 44 13.78 -24.57 -29.51
CA SER A 44 12.58 -25.22 -29.00
C SER A 44 12.66 -25.41 -27.49
N VAL A 45 11.51 -25.56 -26.83
CA VAL A 45 11.42 -25.87 -25.40
C VAL A 45 12.24 -27.12 -25.04
N ALA A 46 12.21 -28.14 -25.90
CA ALA A 46 12.95 -29.39 -25.70
C ALA A 46 14.47 -29.17 -25.72
N GLN A 47 14.98 -28.36 -26.66
CA GLN A 47 16.41 -28.02 -26.74
C GLN A 47 16.87 -27.20 -25.53
N LEU A 48 16.06 -26.23 -25.08
CA LEU A 48 16.34 -25.50 -23.85
C LEU A 48 16.38 -26.45 -22.65
N ALA A 49 15.36 -27.30 -22.48
CA ALA A 49 15.26 -28.23 -21.37
C ALA A 49 16.45 -29.20 -21.30
N GLN A 50 16.99 -29.63 -22.44
CA GLN A 50 18.11 -30.56 -22.51
C GLN A 50 19.37 -30.02 -21.80
N SER A 51 19.61 -28.70 -21.88
CA SER A 51 20.77 -28.05 -21.25
C SER A 51 20.74 -28.13 -19.71
N PHE A 52 19.55 -28.30 -19.12
CA PHE A 52 19.37 -28.41 -17.67
C PHE A 52 19.44 -29.85 -17.15
N ALA A 53 19.33 -30.85 -18.04
CA ALA A 53 19.21 -32.26 -17.64
C ALA A 53 20.37 -32.75 -16.74
N PRO A 54 21.65 -32.41 -16.99
CA PRO A 54 22.76 -32.86 -16.11
C PRO A 54 22.59 -32.42 -14.65
N TYR A 55 22.11 -31.20 -14.43
CA TYR A 55 21.91 -30.59 -13.11
C TYR A 55 20.74 -31.25 -12.36
N LEU A 56 19.65 -31.55 -13.07
CA LEU A 56 18.49 -32.23 -12.50
C LEU A 56 18.79 -33.70 -12.17
N ILE A 57 19.63 -34.36 -12.96
CA ILE A 57 20.09 -35.73 -12.69
C ILE A 57 21.01 -35.76 -11.46
N ALA A 58 21.89 -34.76 -11.32
CA ALA A 58 22.83 -34.68 -10.20
C ALA A 58 22.13 -34.52 -8.82
N ASN A 59 20.88 -34.03 -8.77
CA ASN A 59 20.11 -33.96 -7.53
C ASN A 59 18.60 -34.17 -7.75
N ARG A 60 18.11 -35.34 -7.34
CA ARG A 60 16.67 -35.69 -7.39
C ARG A 60 15.89 -35.36 -6.11
N ASN A 61 16.57 -34.87 -5.06
CA ASN A 61 15.97 -34.58 -3.76
C ASN A 61 15.36 -33.17 -3.69
N THR A 62 15.74 -32.28 -4.59
CA THR A 62 15.23 -30.89 -4.60
C THR A 62 13.90 -30.82 -5.34
N GLU A 63 12.78 -30.86 -4.62
CA GLU A 63 11.43 -30.83 -5.22
C GLU A 63 11.14 -29.55 -6.04
N LYS A 64 11.62 -28.40 -5.58
CA LYS A 64 11.48 -27.10 -6.27
C LYS A 64 12.80 -26.68 -6.92
N HIS A 65 13.26 -27.47 -7.86
CA HIS A 65 14.56 -27.28 -8.52
C HIS A 65 14.59 -26.15 -9.56
N THR A 66 13.43 -25.70 -10.06
CA THR A 66 13.33 -24.65 -11.09
C THR A 66 13.38 -23.27 -10.46
N LEU A 67 14.22 -22.39 -11.01
CA LEU A 67 14.31 -20.98 -10.66
C LEU A 67 13.72 -20.15 -11.80
N HIS A 68 12.77 -19.28 -11.47
CA HIS A 68 12.21 -18.33 -12.43
C HIS A 68 12.27 -16.92 -11.83
N ILE A 69 13.03 -16.03 -12.45
CA ILE A 69 13.20 -14.65 -12.01
C ILE A 69 12.58 -13.73 -13.06
N SER A 70 11.87 -12.69 -12.64
CA SER A 70 11.55 -11.55 -13.52
C SER A 70 12.24 -10.30 -13.02
N LEU A 71 12.93 -9.57 -13.91
CA LEU A 71 13.48 -8.24 -13.63
C LEU A 71 12.62 -7.21 -14.35
N ASN A 72 12.05 -6.29 -13.57
CA ASN A 72 11.03 -5.35 -14.02
C ASN A 72 11.52 -3.92 -13.75
N PRO A 73 12.20 -3.28 -14.71
CA PRO A 73 12.49 -1.84 -14.66
C PRO A 73 11.22 -0.99 -14.55
N ASP A 74 11.37 0.32 -14.29
CA ASP A 74 10.22 1.21 -14.31
C ASP A 74 9.59 1.25 -15.72
N PRO A 75 8.25 1.38 -15.86
CA PRO A 75 7.63 1.53 -17.18
C PRO A 75 8.19 2.71 -18.01
N ASN A 76 8.74 3.74 -17.35
CA ASN A 76 9.37 4.87 -18.02
C ASN A 76 10.85 4.63 -18.39
N ASP A 77 11.47 3.55 -17.90
CA ASP A 77 12.85 3.20 -18.25
C ASP A 77 12.90 2.63 -19.67
N LYS A 78 13.68 3.25 -20.55
CA LYS A 78 14.00 2.70 -21.88
C LYS A 78 15.29 1.88 -21.80
N VAL A 79 15.15 0.56 -21.71
CA VAL A 79 16.27 -0.38 -21.57
C VAL A 79 16.53 -1.11 -22.88
N SER A 80 17.77 -1.05 -23.38
CA SER A 80 18.18 -1.76 -24.60
C SER A 80 18.37 -3.27 -24.34
N ASN A 81 18.41 -4.06 -25.40
CA ASN A 81 18.65 -5.51 -25.31
C ASN A 81 20.02 -5.82 -24.67
N GLU A 82 21.03 -5.03 -24.98
CA GLU A 82 22.39 -5.14 -24.43
C GLU A 82 22.38 -4.88 -22.93
N LYS A 83 21.72 -3.79 -22.48
CA LYS A 83 21.58 -3.50 -21.04
C LYS A 83 20.84 -4.61 -20.31
N TYR A 84 19.78 -5.18 -20.90
CA TYR A 84 19.09 -6.32 -20.30
C TYR A 84 19.99 -7.55 -20.15
N ARG A 85 20.83 -7.83 -21.15
CA ARG A 85 21.80 -8.93 -21.09
C ARG A 85 22.80 -8.71 -19.95
N GLU A 86 23.42 -7.52 -19.90
CA GLU A 86 24.36 -7.14 -18.84
C GLU A 86 23.74 -7.27 -17.44
N MET A 87 22.53 -6.72 -17.27
CA MET A 87 21.80 -6.82 -16.01
C MET A 87 21.49 -8.27 -15.63
N ALA A 88 21.04 -9.10 -16.58
CA ALA A 88 20.71 -10.49 -16.31
C ALA A 88 21.94 -11.29 -15.87
N GLU A 89 23.06 -11.15 -16.59
CA GLU A 89 24.32 -11.82 -16.26
C GLU A 89 24.85 -11.40 -14.89
N GLN A 90 24.90 -10.10 -14.62
CA GLN A 90 25.34 -9.58 -13.34
C GLN A 90 24.41 -10.02 -12.22
N TYR A 91 23.10 -9.96 -12.44
CA TYR A 91 22.12 -10.41 -11.47
C TYR A 91 22.32 -11.88 -11.10
N MET A 92 22.49 -12.75 -12.11
CA MET A 92 22.73 -14.18 -11.88
C MET A 92 24.03 -14.43 -11.13
N ARG A 93 25.13 -13.74 -11.46
CA ARG A 93 26.41 -13.85 -10.73
C ARG A 93 26.26 -13.46 -9.26
N GLU A 94 25.74 -12.28 -8.99
CA GLU A 94 25.60 -11.74 -7.62
C GLU A 94 24.62 -12.57 -6.76
N MET A 95 23.63 -13.20 -7.40
CA MET A 95 22.70 -14.12 -6.74
C MET A 95 23.28 -15.52 -6.49
N GLY A 96 24.48 -15.80 -6.99
CA GLY A 96 25.17 -17.09 -6.84
C GLY A 96 24.77 -18.13 -7.89
N TYR A 97 24.05 -17.74 -8.94
CA TYR A 97 23.61 -18.58 -10.04
C TYR A 97 24.42 -18.33 -11.33
N GLY A 98 25.49 -17.54 -11.29
CA GLY A 98 26.27 -17.18 -12.49
C GLY A 98 26.87 -18.37 -13.24
N GLU A 99 27.17 -19.45 -12.50
CA GLU A 99 27.71 -20.69 -13.07
C GLU A 99 26.62 -21.66 -13.54
N GLN A 100 25.35 -21.32 -13.41
CA GLN A 100 24.24 -22.18 -13.86
C GLN A 100 23.92 -21.98 -15.33
N PRO A 101 23.31 -22.98 -15.99
CA PRO A 101 22.62 -22.76 -17.24
C PRO A 101 21.45 -21.81 -16.99
N PHE A 102 21.24 -20.85 -17.87
CA PHE A 102 20.05 -20.02 -17.83
C PHE A 102 19.72 -19.42 -19.20
N VAL A 103 18.44 -19.09 -19.39
CA VAL A 103 17.94 -18.42 -20.58
C VAL A 103 17.20 -17.14 -20.18
N VAL A 104 17.41 -16.07 -20.94
CA VAL A 104 16.83 -14.75 -20.72
C VAL A 104 15.83 -14.45 -21.84
N PHE A 105 14.56 -14.38 -21.47
CA PHE A 105 13.46 -13.97 -22.33
C PHE A 105 13.15 -12.50 -22.07
N LYS A 106 13.03 -11.70 -23.12
CA LYS A 106 12.44 -10.37 -23.06
C LYS A 106 10.99 -10.46 -23.48
N HIS A 107 10.12 -9.87 -22.69
CA HIS A 107 8.73 -9.65 -23.06
C HIS A 107 8.49 -8.15 -23.19
N THR A 108 7.78 -7.78 -24.24
CA THR A 108 7.30 -6.42 -24.45
C THR A 108 5.78 -6.46 -24.32
N ASP A 109 5.29 -6.30 -23.08
CA ASP A 109 3.86 -6.05 -22.88
C ASP A 109 3.58 -4.60 -23.32
N THR A 110 2.34 -4.30 -23.71
CA THR A 110 1.85 -3.05 -24.35
C THR A 110 2.21 -1.74 -23.62
N SER A 111 2.75 -1.79 -22.41
CA SER A 111 3.21 -0.64 -21.62
C SER A 111 4.55 -0.82 -20.90
N ARG A 112 5.21 -1.98 -20.99
CA ARG A 112 6.47 -2.25 -20.28
C ARG A 112 7.33 -3.32 -20.94
N SER A 113 8.62 -3.03 -21.05
CA SER A 113 9.63 -4.05 -21.36
C SER A 113 10.18 -4.64 -20.06
N HIS A 114 10.26 -5.96 -19.98
CA HIS A 114 10.84 -6.67 -18.84
C HIS A 114 11.49 -7.97 -19.30
N ILE A 115 12.29 -8.58 -18.43
CA ILE A 115 12.95 -9.86 -18.73
C ILE A 115 12.61 -10.94 -17.72
N HIS A 116 12.52 -12.17 -18.21
CA HIS A 116 12.42 -13.39 -17.43
C HIS A 116 13.69 -14.22 -17.59
N ILE A 117 14.20 -14.73 -16.47
CA ILE A 117 15.38 -15.58 -16.42
C ILE A 117 14.94 -16.93 -15.85
N VAL A 118 15.13 -18.00 -16.63
CA VAL A 118 14.82 -19.37 -16.20
C VAL A 118 16.12 -20.14 -15.99
N SER A 119 16.26 -20.75 -14.82
CA SER A 119 17.45 -21.50 -14.40
C SER A 119 17.09 -22.64 -13.43
N VAL A 120 18.09 -23.27 -12.81
CA VAL A 120 17.95 -24.33 -11.80
C VAL A 120 18.71 -24.00 -10.52
N CYS A 121 18.19 -24.47 -9.39
CA CYS A 121 18.71 -24.21 -8.05
C CYS A 121 19.80 -25.21 -7.61
N VAL A 122 20.30 -26.06 -8.50
CA VAL A 122 21.23 -27.15 -8.21
C VAL A 122 22.45 -26.98 -9.08
N ASN A 123 23.66 -27.01 -8.51
CA ASN A 123 24.91 -26.86 -9.28
C ASN A 123 25.36 -28.18 -9.94
N GLU A 124 26.44 -28.11 -10.73
CA GLU A 124 26.99 -29.27 -11.46
C GLU A 124 27.36 -30.45 -10.54
N GLN A 125 27.67 -30.19 -9.27
CA GLN A 125 27.97 -31.23 -8.26
C GLN A 125 26.73 -31.76 -7.54
N GLY A 126 25.52 -31.38 -7.98
CA GLY A 126 24.27 -31.80 -7.35
C GLY A 126 23.98 -31.09 -6.02
N LYS A 127 24.71 -30.03 -5.66
CA LYS A 127 24.48 -29.26 -4.44
C LYS A 127 23.43 -28.18 -4.69
N LYS A 128 22.41 -28.12 -3.82
CA LYS A 128 21.42 -27.03 -3.83
C LYS A 128 22.12 -25.71 -3.49
N ILE A 129 21.90 -24.69 -4.32
CA ILE A 129 22.34 -23.31 -4.08
C ILE A 129 21.52 -22.72 -2.92
N SER A 130 22.22 -22.03 -2.01
CA SER A 130 21.61 -21.45 -0.82
C SER A 130 20.62 -20.33 -1.15
N ASP A 131 19.44 -20.45 -0.56
CA ASP A 131 18.31 -19.53 -0.67
C ASP A 131 18.14 -18.59 0.52
N LYS A 132 19.02 -18.72 1.51
CA LYS A 132 19.05 -17.83 2.68
C LYS A 132 19.19 -16.37 2.24
N PHE A 133 18.30 -15.50 2.73
CA PHE A 133 18.29 -14.07 2.45
C PHE A 133 18.21 -13.72 0.95
N GLU A 134 17.67 -14.61 0.12
CA GLU A 134 17.61 -14.44 -1.34
C GLU A 134 16.84 -13.16 -1.73
N LYS A 135 15.74 -12.86 -1.04
CA LYS A 135 14.97 -11.63 -1.26
C LYS A 135 15.80 -10.37 -0.98
N MET A 136 16.50 -10.33 0.14
CA MET A 136 17.36 -9.18 0.49
C MET A 136 18.55 -9.03 -0.45
N ARG A 137 19.21 -10.13 -0.83
CA ARG A 137 20.31 -10.10 -1.82
C ARG A 137 19.79 -9.57 -3.16
N SER A 138 18.70 -10.13 -3.65
CA SER A 138 18.02 -9.70 -4.87
C SER A 138 17.72 -8.20 -4.87
N MET A 139 17.17 -7.69 -3.77
CA MET A 139 16.88 -6.27 -3.63
C MET A 139 18.17 -5.43 -3.72
N ASN A 140 19.22 -5.81 -2.99
CA ASN A 140 20.50 -5.06 -3.04
C ASN A 140 21.10 -5.06 -4.44
N VAL A 141 21.06 -6.20 -5.14
CA VAL A 141 21.53 -6.31 -6.53
C VAL A 141 20.70 -5.42 -7.45
N CYS A 142 19.37 -5.39 -7.29
CA CYS A 142 18.51 -4.49 -8.08
C CYS A 142 18.89 -3.02 -7.89
N ARG A 143 19.17 -2.58 -6.65
CA ARG A 143 19.58 -1.20 -6.36
C ARG A 143 20.91 -0.85 -7.01
N GLU A 144 21.85 -1.79 -7.01
CA GLU A 144 23.14 -1.59 -7.66
C GLU A 144 23.00 -1.52 -9.19
N LEU A 145 22.20 -2.40 -9.79
CA LEU A 145 21.90 -2.37 -11.22
C LEU A 145 21.19 -1.08 -11.65
N GLU A 146 20.23 -0.59 -10.86
CA GLU A 146 19.58 0.70 -11.12
C GLU A 146 20.61 1.83 -11.17
N LYS A 147 21.51 1.89 -10.19
CA LYS A 147 22.56 2.89 -10.12
C LYS A 147 23.53 2.80 -11.29
N GLN A 148 23.97 1.60 -11.66
CA GLN A 148 24.96 1.38 -12.72
C GLN A 148 24.41 1.69 -14.11
N HIS A 149 23.14 1.34 -14.36
CA HIS A 149 22.52 1.52 -15.68
C HIS A 149 21.70 2.82 -15.81
N GLY A 150 21.65 3.63 -14.75
CA GLY A 150 20.92 4.90 -14.70
C GLY A 150 19.40 4.73 -14.77
N LEU A 151 18.86 3.68 -14.14
CA LEU A 151 17.43 3.38 -14.11
C LEU A 151 16.74 4.10 -12.95
N ILE A 152 15.43 4.32 -13.10
CA ILE A 152 14.61 4.93 -12.04
C ILE A 152 14.59 3.99 -10.82
N PRO A 153 15.08 4.43 -9.65
CA PRO A 153 15.10 3.62 -8.45
C PRO A 153 13.68 3.29 -7.98
N ALA A 154 13.40 2.02 -7.69
CA ALA A 154 12.10 1.68 -7.06
C ALA A 154 11.96 2.24 -5.63
N THR A 155 13.04 2.66 -4.96
CA THR A 155 12.96 3.39 -3.68
C THR A 155 12.52 4.84 -3.82
N ASP A 156 12.72 5.48 -4.97
CA ASP A 156 12.17 6.83 -5.22
C ASP A 156 10.66 6.78 -5.39
N LYS A 157 10.12 5.60 -5.77
CA LYS A 157 8.71 5.30 -5.61
C LYS A 157 8.33 5.12 -4.14
N GLU A 158 9.08 4.46 -3.27
CA GLU A 158 8.73 4.38 -1.83
C GLU A 158 8.74 5.77 -1.14
N ARG A 159 9.68 6.66 -1.50
CA ARG A 159 9.75 8.03 -0.96
C ARG A 159 8.69 8.98 -1.52
N ASN A 160 8.26 8.78 -2.77
CA ASN A 160 7.15 9.54 -3.38
C ASN A 160 5.79 8.83 -3.25
N GLN A 161 5.75 7.58 -2.76
CA GLN A 161 4.53 6.83 -2.48
C GLN A 161 3.97 7.18 -1.12
N THR A 162 4.75 7.69 -0.17
CA THR A 162 4.17 8.16 1.11
C THR A 162 3.07 9.21 0.88
N ASP A 163 3.20 10.01 -0.19
CA ASP A 163 2.19 10.98 -0.61
C ASP A 163 1.12 10.39 -1.56
N LYS A 164 1.32 9.19 -2.12
CA LYS A 164 0.37 8.49 -3.02
C LYS A 164 -0.35 7.27 -2.40
N VAL A 165 0.06 6.81 -1.21
CA VAL A 165 -0.47 5.60 -0.53
C VAL A 165 -1.88 5.81 0.03
N PHE A 166 -2.23 7.06 0.31
CA PHE A 166 -3.47 7.40 0.99
C PHE A 166 -4.43 8.11 0.05
N ARG A 167 -5.04 7.37 -0.87
CA ARG A 167 -6.14 7.88 -1.70
C ARG A 167 -7.49 7.40 -1.16
N PRO A 168 -8.53 8.25 -1.19
CA PRO A 168 -9.88 7.81 -0.92
C PRO A 168 -10.26 6.69 -1.87
N VAL A 169 -10.95 5.70 -1.32
CA VAL A 169 -11.42 4.56 -2.06
C VAL A 169 -12.56 5.03 -2.97
N ASP A 170 -12.41 4.77 -4.26
CA ASP A 170 -13.51 4.81 -5.20
C ASP A 170 -14.10 3.40 -5.28
N TYR A 171 -15.27 3.22 -4.65
CA TYR A 171 -15.97 1.94 -4.59
C TYR A 171 -16.62 1.57 -5.93
N ARG A 172 -16.75 2.52 -6.87
CA ARG A 172 -17.28 2.32 -8.22
C ARG A 172 -16.15 1.94 -9.18
N ALA A 173 -14.94 2.45 -8.95
CA ALA A 173 -13.74 1.96 -9.62
C ALA A 173 -13.43 0.52 -9.18
N GLY A 174 -13.01 -0.31 -10.14
CA GLY A 174 -12.58 -1.68 -9.85
C GLY A 174 -11.43 -1.77 -8.82
N ASP A 175 -11.15 -2.98 -8.35
CA ASP A 175 -10.03 -3.25 -7.42
C ASP A 175 -10.12 -2.56 -6.04
N VAL A 176 -11.34 -2.33 -5.55
CA VAL A 176 -11.64 -1.77 -4.22
C VAL A 176 -10.82 -2.42 -3.08
N LYS A 177 -10.59 -3.74 -3.17
CA LYS A 177 -9.78 -4.47 -2.18
C LYS A 177 -8.36 -3.91 -2.09
N SER A 178 -7.67 -3.72 -3.21
CA SER A 178 -6.29 -3.23 -3.21
C SER A 178 -6.24 -1.76 -2.80
N GLN A 179 -7.26 -0.96 -3.17
CA GLN A 179 -7.41 0.42 -2.71
C GLN A 179 -7.50 0.47 -1.17
N ILE A 180 -8.41 -0.31 -0.55
CA ILE A 180 -8.51 -0.41 0.91
C ILE A 180 -7.19 -0.89 1.52
N ALA A 181 -6.58 -1.90 0.91
CA ALA A 181 -5.34 -2.49 1.43
C ALA A 181 -4.19 -1.48 1.50
N SER A 182 -4.10 -0.56 0.52
CA SER A 182 -3.09 0.50 0.51
C SER A 182 -3.21 1.42 1.73
N VAL A 183 -4.44 1.73 2.15
CA VAL A 183 -4.71 2.59 3.31
C VAL A 183 -4.51 1.81 4.61
N VAL A 184 -5.23 0.71 4.82
CA VAL A 184 -5.36 0.08 6.15
C VAL A 184 -4.08 -0.58 6.65
N ARG A 185 -3.19 -1.00 5.73
CA ARG A 185 -1.87 -1.59 6.08
C ARG A 185 -0.86 -0.55 6.56
N HIS A 186 -0.97 0.68 6.06
CA HIS A 186 0.06 1.70 6.27
C HIS A 186 -0.35 2.73 7.30
N LEU A 187 -1.64 3.05 7.44
CA LEU A 187 -2.14 4.06 8.36
C LEU A 187 -1.63 3.92 9.81
N PRO A 188 -1.53 2.70 10.40
CA PRO A 188 -0.99 2.51 11.75
C PRO A 188 0.50 2.88 11.92
N ASN A 189 1.25 3.00 10.83
CA ASN A 189 2.66 3.40 10.86
C ASN A 189 2.83 4.92 10.93
N TYR A 190 1.81 5.67 10.52
CA TYR A 190 1.88 7.13 10.43
C TYR A 190 1.07 7.81 11.51
N TYR A 191 -0.13 7.31 11.82
CA TYR A 191 -1.03 7.96 12.76
C TYR A 191 -1.11 7.24 14.10
N GLN A 192 -1.34 8.03 15.15
CA GLN A 192 -1.60 7.57 16.50
C GLN A 192 -3.07 7.77 16.83
N TYR A 193 -3.75 6.68 17.19
CA TYR A 193 -5.16 6.68 17.61
C TYR A 193 -5.39 5.62 18.69
N GLN A 194 -6.36 5.85 19.57
CA GLN A 194 -6.51 5.10 20.82
C GLN A 194 -7.76 4.22 20.82
N THR A 195 -8.67 4.39 19.86
CA THR A 195 -9.92 3.63 19.78
C THR A 195 -10.39 3.41 18.35
N LEU A 196 -11.28 2.42 18.16
CA LEU A 196 -11.94 2.16 16.87
C LEU A 196 -12.69 3.39 16.34
N GLY A 197 -13.33 4.18 17.21
CA GLY A 197 -14.03 5.39 16.79
C GLY A 197 -13.10 6.51 16.30
N GLU A 198 -11.87 6.58 16.79
CA GLU A 198 -10.84 7.50 16.27
C GLU A 198 -10.23 6.97 14.99
N TYR A 199 -9.97 5.66 14.92
CA TYR A 199 -9.51 5.01 13.70
C TYR A 199 -10.53 5.16 12.55
N ASN A 200 -11.83 4.96 12.81
CA ASN A 200 -12.88 5.16 11.82
C ASN A 200 -13.02 6.63 11.40
N ALA A 201 -12.80 7.59 12.31
CA ALA A 201 -12.76 8.99 11.91
C ALA A 201 -11.61 9.25 10.92
N LEU A 202 -10.43 8.68 11.17
CA LEU A 202 -9.32 8.78 10.24
C LEU A 202 -9.57 8.04 8.92
N LEU A 203 -10.13 6.83 8.96
CA LEU A 203 -10.49 6.06 7.77
C LEU A 203 -11.56 6.73 6.92
N SER A 204 -12.45 7.52 7.52
CA SER A 204 -13.50 8.23 6.78
C SER A 204 -12.94 9.26 5.81
N LEU A 205 -11.74 9.82 6.07
CA LEU A 205 -11.03 10.68 5.11
C LEU A 205 -10.63 9.93 3.83
N PHE A 206 -10.68 8.60 3.85
CA PHE A 206 -10.35 7.72 2.73
C PHE A 206 -11.56 6.92 2.23
N ASN A 207 -12.78 7.30 2.58
CA ASN A 207 -14.01 6.58 2.23
C ASN A 207 -14.02 5.12 2.72
N ILE A 208 -13.52 4.88 3.93
CA ILE A 208 -13.51 3.55 4.56
C ILE A 208 -14.09 3.66 5.98
N THR A 209 -14.81 2.63 6.43
CA THR A 209 -15.08 2.40 7.85
C THR A 209 -14.65 0.98 8.25
N ALA A 210 -14.34 0.78 9.53
CA ALA A 210 -14.04 -0.52 10.09
C ALA A 210 -15.06 -0.91 11.17
N GLU A 211 -15.56 -2.15 11.11
CA GLU A 211 -16.56 -2.66 12.04
C GLU A 211 -16.08 -3.93 12.73
N LYS A 212 -16.12 -3.92 14.06
CA LYS A 212 -15.89 -5.13 14.85
C LYS A 212 -17.13 -6.01 14.73
N ILE A 213 -16.91 -7.27 14.35
CA ILE A 213 -17.96 -8.29 14.29
C ILE A 213 -17.67 -9.37 15.31
N GLU A 214 -18.73 -9.95 15.84
CA GLU A 214 -18.67 -11.10 16.74
C GLU A 214 -19.55 -12.21 16.15
N GLY A 215 -19.09 -13.44 16.23
CA GLY A 215 -19.84 -14.58 15.70
C GLY A 215 -19.31 -15.90 16.24
N GLU A 216 -20.01 -16.98 15.96
CA GLU A 216 -19.64 -18.31 16.42
C GLU A 216 -19.14 -19.16 15.26
N LEU A 217 -17.94 -19.75 15.40
CA LEU A 217 -17.39 -20.69 14.43
C LEU A 217 -17.04 -21.99 15.15
N GLN A 218 -17.70 -23.09 14.76
CA GLN A 218 -17.50 -24.42 15.36
C GLN A 218 -17.65 -24.43 16.90
N GLY A 219 -18.67 -23.77 17.44
CA GLY A 219 -18.91 -23.73 18.89
C GLY A 219 -18.04 -22.73 19.66
N LYS A 220 -17.18 -21.96 18.99
CA LYS A 220 -16.30 -20.97 19.62
C LYS A 220 -16.67 -19.56 19.17
N MET A 221 -16.87 -18.67 20.13
CA MET A 221 -16.99 -17.24 19.88
C MET A 221 -15.70 -16.71 19.26
N GLN A 222 -15.83 -16.03 18.12
CA GLN A 222 -14.76 -15.36 17.40
C GLN A 222 -15.11 -13.89 17.22
N GLN A 223 -14.10 -13.05 17.38
CA GLN A 223 -14.18 -11.62 17.07
C GLN A 223 -13.37 -11.35 15.80
N GLY A 224 -13.93 -10.56 14.90
CA GLY A 224 -13.33 -10.17 13.64
C GLY A 224 -13.45 -8.67 13.38
N LEU A 225 -12.84 -8.23 12.28
CA LEU A 225 -12.93 -6.86 11.80
C LEU A 225 -13.30 -6.90 10.31
N LEU A 226 -14.25 -6.08 9.91
CA LEU A 226 -14.60 -5.82 8.51
C LEU A 226 -14.16 -4.41 8.13
N TYR A 227 -13.66 -4.25 6.92
CA TYR A 227 -13.45 -2.96 6.27
C TYR A 227 -14.52 -2.78 5.20
N ILE A 228 -15.20 -1.64 5.22
CA ILE A 228 -16.36 -1.36 4.38
C ILE A 228 -16.11 -0.03 3.64
N PRO A 229 -16.25 0.02 2.31
CA PRO A 229 -16.17 1.28 1.59
C PRO A 229 -17.36 2.19 1.93
N LEU A 230 -17.16 3.50 1.80
CA LEU A 230 -18.18 4.53 2.00
C LEU A 230 -18.45 5.29 0.70
N ASN A 231 -19.66 5.81 0.52
CA ASN A 231 -19.98 6.77 -0.53
C ASN A 231 -19.63 8.21 -0.11
N GLU A 232 -19.92 9.17 -0.99
CA GLU A 232 -19.69 10.62 -0.78
C GLU A 232 -20.42 11.16 0.48
N ASN A 233 -21.53 10.54 0.88
CA ASN A 233 -22.32 10.92 2.05
C ASN A 233 -21.81 10.26 3.36
N GLY A 234 -20.84 9.36 3.28
CA GLY A 234 -20.34 8.58 4.41
C GLY A 234 -21.19 7.34 4.75
N ASP A 235 -22.12 6.95 3.87
CA ASP A 235 -22.91 5.73 4.01
C ASP A 235 -22.17 4.53 3.43
N ARG A 236 -22.48 3.32 3.93
CA ARG A 236 -21.87 2.08 3.45
C ARG A 236 -22.15 1.87 1.97
N ALA A 237 -21.11 1.67 1.19
CA ALA A 237 -21.19 1.42 -0.23
C ALA A 237 -20.29 0.25 -0.64
N GLY A 238 -20.78 -0.63 -1.52
CA GLY A 238 -20.03 -1.80 -1.95
C GLY A 238 -19.94 -2.93 -0.92
N HIS A 239 -19.11 -3.93 -1.21
CA HIS A 239 -19.02 -5.16 -0.42
C HIS A 239 -18.04 -5.02 0.76
N PRO A 240 -18.42 -5.45 1.98
CA PRO A 240 -17.50 -5.56 3.12
C PRO A 240 -16.36 -6.57 2.88
N PHE A 241 -15.16 -6.23 3.33
CA PHE A 241 -13.98 -7.08 3.27
C PHE A 241 -13.54 -7.52 4.67
N LYS A 242 -13.30 -8.83 4.85
CA LYS A 242 -12.72 -9.35 6.09
C LYS A 242 -11.29 -8.86 6.25
N ALA A 243 -10.93 -8.41 7.45
CA ALA A 243 -9.57 -7.94 7.76
C ALA A 243 -8.49 -8.99 7.47
N SER A 244 -8.82 -10.28 7.58
CA SER A 244 -7.90 -11.38 7.24
C SER A 244 -7.41 -11.36 5.79
N LEU A 245 -8.16 -10.73 4.87
CA LEU A 245 -7.75 -10.54 3.47
C LEU A 245 -6.60 -9.53 3.31
N PHE A 246 -6.34 -8.72 4.34
CA PHE A 246 -5.33 -7.67 4.32
C PHE A 246 -4.07 -8.04 5.12
N GLY A 247 -4.03 -9.23 5.73
CA GLY A 247 -2.90 -9.70 6.54
C GLY A 247 -3.06 -9.39 8.03
N LYS A 248 -2.17 -9.98 8.86
CA LYS A 248 -2.28 -9.93 10.33
C LYS A 248 -2.19 -8.50 10.89
N SER A 249 -1.42 -7.62 10.26
CA SER A 249 -1.22 -6.22 10.69
C SER A 249 -2.47 -5.35 10.57
N ALA A 250 -3.37 -5.67 9.64
CA ALA A 250 -4.67 -5.02 9.47
C ALA A 250 -5.79 -5.74 10.27
N GLY A 251 -5.44 -6.76 11.06
CA GLY A 251 -6.39 -7.51 11.88
C GLY A 251 -6.76 -6.80 13.18
N LEU A 252 -7.85 -7.26 13.81
CA LEU A 252 -8.37 -6.72 15.07
C LEU A 252 -7.30 -6.71 16.19
N SER A 253 -6.57 -7.82 16.39
CA SER A 253 -5.57 -7.93 17.46
C SER A 253 -4.40 -6.96 17.28
N ALA A 254 -3.93 -6.76 16.04
CA ALA A 254 -2.88 -5.78 15.75
C ALA A 254 -3.37 -4.35 16.00
N LEU A 255 -4.62 -4.07 15.65
CA LEU A 255 -5.27 -2.79 15.88
C LEU A 255 -5.45 -2.51 17.39
N GLU A 256 -5.86 -3.50 18.18
CA GLU A 256 -5.99 -3.38 19.65
C GLU A 256 -4.63 -3.15 20.33
N LEU A 257 -3.57 -3.82 19.86
CA LEU A 257 -2.20 -3.56 20.31
C LEU A 257 -1.74 -2.14 19.97
N HIS A 258 -2.07 -1.66 18.76
CA HIS A 258 -1.79 -0.28 18.36
C HIS A 258 -2.51 0.72 19.29
N PHE A 259 -3.79 0.50 19.59
CA PHE A 259 -4.55 1.35 20.53
C PHE A 259 -3.87 1.43 21.90
N ALA A 260 -3.46 0.29 22.48
CA ALA A 260 -2.80 0.24 23.78
C ALA A 260 -1.46 1.00 23.78
N LYS A 261 -0.66 0.81 22.72
CA LYS A 261 0.61 1.53 22.53
C LYS A 261 0.39 3.03 22.44
N CYS A 262 -0.54 3.47 21.59
CA CYS A 262 -0.83 4.89 21.38
C CYS A 262 -1.44 5.54 22.63
N LYS A 263 -2.28 4.83 23.38
CA LYS A 263 -2.80 5.31 24.68
C LYS A 263 -1.70 5.58 25.69
N THR A 264 -0.59 4.84 25.62
CA THR A 264 0.57 5.08 26.48
C THR A 264 1.39 6.26 25.98
N ALA A 265 1.68 6.31 24.67
CA ALA A 265 2.48 7.37 24.06
C ALA A 265 1.82 8.76 24.16
N LEU A 266 0.50 8.83 23.98
CA LEU A 266 -0.24 10.10 23.94
C LEU A 266 -0.56 10.69 25.32
N LYS A 267 -0.42 9.94 26.42
CA LYS A 267 -0.71 10.41 27.79
C LYS A 267 0.10 11.65 28.18
N THR A 268 1.36 11.69 27.77
CA THR A 268 2.32 12.74 28.14
C THR A 268 2.71 13.60 26.94
N SER A 269 1.96 13.52 25.83
CA SER A 269 2.32 14.24 24.62
C SER A 269 2.08 15.74 24.76
N PRO A 270 3.08 16.60 24.52
CA PRO A 270 2.89 18.05 24.53
C PRO A 270 1.93 18.52 23.42
N THR A 271 1.78 17.73 22.35
CA THR A 271 0.90 18.06 21.21
C THR A 271 -0.58 18.11 21.61
N LYS A 272 -0.97 17.44 22.71
CA LYS A 272 -2.34 17.47 23.21
C LYS A 272 -2.76 18.89 23.62
N GLN A 273 -1.89 19.63 24.30
CA GLN A 273 -2.20 20.98 24.77
C GLN A 273 -2.24 21.97 23.61
N THR A 274 -1.31 21.84 22.65
CA THR A 274 -1.31 22.65 21.43
C THR A 274 -2.60 22.46 20.63
N LEU A 275 -3.00 21.20 20.39
CA LEU A 275 -4.25 20.89 19.70
C LEU A 275 -5.47 21.42 20.46
N LYS A 276 -5.51 21.24 21.79
CA LYS A 276 -6.58 21.81 22.62
C LYS A 276 -6.69 23.33 22.42
N SER A 277 -5.59 24.06 22.53
CA SER A 277 -5.58 25.52 22.36
C SER A 277 -6.04 25.94 20.96
N ALA A 278 -5.55 25.28 19.91
CA ALA A 278 -5.96 25.56 18.53
C ALA A 278 -7.48 25.39 18.34
N VAL A 279 -8.03 24.27 18.83
CA VAL A 279 -9.47 23.98 18.76
C VAL A 279 -10.30 24.99 19.57
N SER A 280 -9.84 25.37 20.77
CA SER A 280 -10.54 26.36 21.59
C SER A 280 -10.53 27.75 20.96
N ILE A 281 -9.42 28.18 20.35
CA ILE A 281 -9.35 29.46 19.63
C ILE A 281 -10.30 29.43 18.43
N ALA A 282 -10.27 28.37 17.64
CA ALA A 282 -11.17 28.18 16.50
C ALA A 282 -12.65 28.26 16.91
N LEU A 283 -13.01 27.63 18.03
CA LEU A 283 -14.38 27.64 18.54
C LEU A 283 -14.83 29.04 19.01
N GLN A 284 -13.91 29.86 19.49
CA GLN A 284 -14.21 31.24 19.92
C GLN A 284 -14.27 32.22 18.74
N SER A 285 -13.56 31.93 17.65
CA SER A 285 -13.45 32.81 16.49
C SER A 285 -14.45 32.50 15.36
N THR A 286 -15.27 31.46 15.50
CA THR A 286 -16.21 31.00 14.46
C THR A 286 -17.60 30.76 15.03
N THR A 287 -18.63 30.93 14.21
CA THR A 287 -20.04 30.85 14.66
C THR A 287 -20.75 29.59 14.19
N ASP A 288 -20.24 28.91 13.16
CA ASP A 288 -20.84 27.75 12.53
C ASP A 288 -19.82 26.63 12.25
N GLU A 289 -20.31 25.43 11.93
CA GLU A 289 -19.47 24.26 11.71
C GLU A 289 -18.54 24.38 10.51
N LEU A 290 -18.99 25.03 9.42
CA LEU A 290 -18.22 25.15 8.19
C LEU A 290 -17.02 26.08 8.38
N SER A 291 -17.25 27.27 8.97
CA SER A 291 -16.17 28.20 9.28
C SER A 291 -15.18 27.62 10.31
N PHE A 292 -15.69 26.89 11.32
CA PHE A 292 -14.86 26.17 12.28
C PHE A 292 -13.96 25.11 11.62
N LYS A 293 -14.53 24.27 10.74
CA LYS A 293 -13.77 23.26 9.99
C LYS A 293 -12.71 23.90 9.11
N LYS A 294 -13.05 24.94 8.37
CA LYS A 294 -12.12 25.66 7.48
C LYS A 294 -10.94 26.24 8.26
N HIS A 295 -11.21 26.92 9.37
CA HIS A 295 -10.17 27.52 10.20
C HIS A 295 -9.17 26.49 10.76
N LEU A 296 -9.66 25.32 11.17
CA LEU A 296 -8.79 24.22 11.63
C LEU A 296 -8.07 23.52 10.47
N ALA A 297 -8.73 23.39 9.32
CA ALA A 297 -8.10 22.84 8.13
C ALA A 297 -6.91 23.71 7.68
N GLU A 298 -6.99 25.03 7.76
CA GLU A 298 -5.84 25.93 7.47
C GLU A 298 -4.64 25.70 8.40
N GLN A 299 -4.86 25.07 9.57
CA GLN A 299 -3.82 24.73 10.55
C GLN A 299 -3.34 23.28 10.47
N GLY A 300 -3.79 22.50 9.48
CA GLY A 300 -3.44 21.08 9.38
C GLY A 300 -4.30 20.15 10.23
N ILE A 301 -5.50 20.58 10.63
CA ILE A 301 -6.39 19.80 11.51
C ILE A 301 -7.72 19.52 10.80
N ASN A 302 -7.98 18.26 10.49
CA ASN A 302 -9.28 17.83 9.99
C ASN A 302 -10.24 17.52 11.14
N VAL A 303 -11.51 17.90 10.98
CA VAL A 303 -12.57 17.66 11.98
C VAL A 303 -13.61 16.71 11.40
N VAL A 304 -13.83 15.60 12.09
CA VAL A 304 -14.85 14.61 11.74
C VAL A 304 -15.99 14.71 12.74
N VAL A 305 -17.16 15.12 12.24
CA VAL A 305 -18.40 15.28 13.02
C VAL A 305 -19.33 14.12 12.69
N ARG A 306 -19.74 13.37 13.72
CA ARG A 306 -20.67 12.25 13.57
C ARG A 306 -22.02 12.61 14.18
N ARG A 307 -23.07 12.42 13.38
CA ARG A 307 -24.46 12.73 13.74
C ARG A 307 -25.29 11.46 13.70
N ASN A 308 -26.29 11.39 14.57
CA ASN A 308 -27.32 10.36 14.50
C ASN A 308 -28.42 10.79 13.52
N ASP A 309 -29.44 9.95 13.34
CA ASP A 309 -30.55 10.20 12.41
C ASP A 309 -31.38 11.45 12.75
N THR A 310 -31.32 11.93 14.00
CA THR A 310 -31.98 13.18 14.43
C THR A 310 -31.12 14.42 14.22
N GLY A 311 -29.94 14.27 13.60
CA GLY A 311 -29.00 15.34 13.35
C GLY A 311 -28.20 15.78 14.58
N ARG A 312 -28.36 15.12 15.74
CA ARG A 312 -27.58 15.43 16.95
C ARG A 312 -26.14 14.93 16.80
N ILE A 313 -25.17 15.79 17.11
CA ILE A 313 -23.76 15.39 17.13
C ILE A 313 -23.55 14.43 18.30
N TYR A 314 -23.08 13.21 18.03
CA TYR A 314 -22.69 12.25 19.07
C TYR A 314 -21.18 11.99 19.08
N GLY A 315 -20.47 12.40 18.03
CA GLY A 315 -19.02 12.26 17.96
C GLY A 315 -18.35 13.49 17.37
N MET A 316 -17.31 13.95 18.05
CA MET A 316 -16.40 15.01 17.58
C MET A 316 -14.99 14.46 17.64
N THR A 317 -14.29 14.41 16.51
CA THR A 317 -12.92 13.90 16.43
C THR A 317 -12.05 14.85 15.64
N PHE A 318 -10.85 15.11 16.15
CA PHE A 318 -9.84 16.00 15.57
C PHE A 318 -8.65 15.17 15.09
N ILE A 319 -8.25 15.36 13.84
CA ILE A 319 -7.13 14.67 13.19
C ILE A 319 -6.07 15.73 12.94
N ASP A 320 -5.04 15.76 13.77
CA ASP A 320 -3.91 16.67 13.60
C ASP A 320 -2.85 16.04 12.70
N HIS A 321 -2.72 16.56 11.48
CA HIS A 321 -1.79 16.04 10.48
C HIS A 321 -0.34 16.45 10.75
N ASN A 322 -0.08 17.43 11.62
CA ASN A 322 1.28 17.84 11.98
C ASN A 322 1.86 16.88 13.02
N SER A 323 1.10 16.58 14.07
CA SER A 323 1.51 15.59 15.08
C SER A 323 1.19 14.14 14.71
N LYS A 324 0.42 13.94 13.64
CA LYS A 324 -0.13 12.65 13.20
C LYS A 324 -0.93 11.95 14.31
N ALA A 325 -1.66 12.73 15.11
CA ALA A 325 -2.46 12.21 16.22
C ALA A 325 -3.95 12.45 15.99
N VAL A 326 -4.75 11.45 16.34
CA VAL A 326 -6.22 11.53 16.28
C VAL A 326 -6.77 11.56 17.70
N TRP A 327 -7.62 12.53 17.97
CA TRP A 327 -8.19 12.75 19.28
C TRP A 327 -9.70 12.90 19.22
N ASN A 328 -10.41 12.06 19.96
CA ASN A 328 -11.79 12.38 20.30
C ASN A 328 -11.84 13.66 21.16
N GLY A 329 -12.77 14.56 20.84
CA GLY A 329 -12.91 15.85 21.52
C GLY A 329 -13.07 15.74 23.03
N SER A 330 -13.88 14.78 23.51
CA SER A 330 -14.05 14.53 24.95
C SER A 330 -12.76 14.11 25.68
N ARG A 331 -11.77 13.56 24.95
CA ARG A 331 -10.46 13.20 25.51
C ARG A 331 -9.48 14.36 25.51
N LEU A 332 -9.66 15.34 24.62
CA LEU A 332 -8.92 16.60 24.64
C LEU A 332 -9.37 17.43 25.83
N ALA A 333 -10.67 17.71 25.91
CA ALA A 333 -11.28 18.43 27.02
C ALA A 333 -12.82 18.25 27.04
N THR A 334 -13.44 18.44 28.20
CA THR A 334 -14.90 18.33 28.38
C THR A 334 -15.68 19.33 27.53
N GLU A 335 -15.16 20.55 27.42
CA GLU A 335 -15.69 21.66 26.62
C GLU A 335 -15.55 21.43 25.10
N LEU A 336 -14.78 20.43 24.68
CA LEU A 336 -14.62 20.05 23.27
C LEU A 336 -15.40 18.77 22.93
N SER A 337 -16.33 18.35 23.80
CA SER A 337 -17.18 17.17 23.57
C SER A 337 -18.28 17.44 22.54
N ALA A 338 -18.80 16.38 21.92
CA ALA A 338 -19.93 16.46 20.99
C ALA A 338 -21.15 17.20 21.58
N ASN A 339 -21.43 17.04 22.87
CA ASN A 339 -22.51 17.75 23.55
C ASN A 339 -22.24 19.26 23.62
N ALA A 340 -21.02 19.67 24.00
CA ALA A 340 -20.66 21.08 24.04
C ALA A 340 -20.82 21.76 22.66
N PHE A 341 -20.44 21.09 21.58
CA PHE A 341 -20.65 21.58 20.22
C PHE A 341 -22.13 21.65 19.80
N ASN A 342 -22.97 20.68 20.22
CA ASN A 342 -24.41 20.79 20.01
C ASN A 342 -24.96 22.05 20.68
N ASP A 343 -24.58 22.30 21.93
CA ASP A 343 -25.10 23.44 22.70
C ASP A 343 -24.63 24.76 22.08
N TYR A 344 -23.36 24.84 21.68
CA TYR A 344 -22.77 26.03 21.05
C TYR A 344 -23.47 26.38 19.72
N TRP A 345 -23.49 25.47 18.74
CA TRP A 345 -24.05 25.77 17.42
C TRP A 345 -25.58 25.88 17.40
N ASN A 346 -26.29 25.21 18.31
CA ASN A 346 -27.74 25.41 18.44
C ASN A 346 -28.07 26.75 19.11
N SER A 347 -27.26 27.22 20.06
CA SER A 347 -27.45 28.52 20.70
C SER A 347 -27.17 29.68 19.73
N SER A 348 -26.10 29.60 18.93
CA SER A 348 -25.79 30.59 17.89
C SER A 348 -26.91 30.74 16.84
N ARG A 349 -27.52 29.61 16.43
CA ARG A 349 -28.68 29.62 15.51
C ARG A 349 -29.94 30.23 16.14
N GLN A 350 -30.09 30.20 17.45
CA GLN A 350 -31.22 30.81 18.16
C GLN A 350 -31.02 32.31 18.39
N SER A 351 -29.78 32.79 18.58
CA SER A 351 -29.48 34.22 18.63
C SER A 351 -29.66 34.91 17.26
N GLU A 352 -29.22 34.27 16.16
CA GLU A 352 -29.42 34.80 14.79
C GLU A 352 -30.91 34.88 14.39
N LYS A 353 -31.74 33.93 14.85
CA LYS A 353 -33.20 33.97 14.67
C LYS A 353 -33.91 35.05 15.50
N LYS A 354 -33.30 35.51 16.61
CA LYS A 354 -33.84 36.62 17.41
C LYS A 354 -33.43 37.99 16.85
N GLU A 355 -32.28 38.13 16.20
CA GLU A 355 -31.84 39.38 15.58
C GLU A 355 -32.44 39.63 14.18
N SER A 356 -32.86 38.58 13.46
CA SER A 356 -33.51 38.70 12.14
C SER A 356 -35.02 39.02 12.19
N GLY A 357 -35.58 39.32 13.36
CA GLY A 357 -36.99 39.65 13.58
C GLY A 357 -37.45 41.03 13.11
N ILE A 358 -36.57 41.89 12.55
CA ILE A 358 -36.96 43.23 12.07
C ILE A 358 -36.39 43.50 10.66
N ARG A 359 -37.05 42.93 9.65
CA ARG A 359 -37.49 43.61 8.40
C ARG A 359 -37.87 42.57 7.34
N GLN A 360 -39.17 42.44 7.09
CA GLN A 360 -39.68 41.84 5.86
C GLN A 360 -39.73 42.87 4.73
N SER A 361 -39.23 42.52 3.55
CA SER A 361 -39.87 42.87 2.27
C SER A 361 -39.47 41.85 1.19
N LYS A 362 -40.40 41.63 0.24
CA LYS A 362 -40.57 40.44 -0.61
C LYS A 362 -39.93 40.58 -2.03
N THR A 363 -39.20 39.52 -2.46
CA THR A 363 -39.05 38.84 -3.80
C THR A 363 -38.82 39.62 -5.12
N PRO A 364 -38.36 39.02 -6.28
CA PRO A 364 -38.34 37.58 -6.68
C PRO A 364 -37.09 37.02 -7.46
N THR A 365 -37.00 35.66 -7.48
CA THR A 365 -36.41 34.67 -8.44
C THR A 365 -35.20 34.98 -9.35
N SER A 366 -34.20 34.09 -9.33
CA SER A 366 -33.50 33.56 -10.53
C SER A 366 -32.74 32.25 -10.24
N ASP A 367 -33.09 31.20 -11.00
CA ASP A 367 -32.34 30.08 -11.59
C ASP A 367 -31.06 29.47 -10.98
N ASP A 368 -31.00 28.14 -11.18
CA ASP A 368 -29.91 27.19 -10.97
C ASP A 368 -28.50 27.70 -11.29
N ALA A 369 -27.55 27.44 -10.39
CA ALA A 369 -26.15 27.24 -10.73
C ALA A 369 -25.44 26.45 -9.61
N ASP A 370 -24.66 25.45 -10.03
CA ASP A 370 -23.91 24.48 -9.24
C ASP A 370 -23.09 25.06 -8.08
N LEU A 371 -23.14 24.38 -6.93
CA LEU A 371 -22.23 24.60 -5.79
C LEU A 371 -20.84 24.05 -6.16
N PRO A 372 -19.74 24.82 -6.01
CA PRO A 372 -18.40 24.30 -6.26
C PRO A 372 -17.92 23.40 -5.09
N GLU A 373 -17.32 22.27 -5.44
CA GLU A 373 -16.72 21.28 -4.53
C GLU A 373 -15.63 21.87 -3.61
N GLU A 374 -15.67 21.44 -2.35
CA GLU A 374 -14.78 21.84 -1.27
C GLU A 374 -13.34 21.34 -1.47
N ALA A 375 -12.34 22.22 -1.37
CA ALA A 375 -10.93 21.85 -1.48
C ALA A 375 -10.28 21.51 -0.13
N PRO A 376 -9.68 20.31 0.04
CA PRO A 376 -8.92 19.96 1.24
C PRO A 376 -7.54 20.62 1.25
N HIS A 377 -6.91 20.65 2.44
CA HIS A 377 -5.57 21.20 2.72
C HIS A 377 -4.52 20.79 1.68
N HIS A 378 -3.52 21.64 1.41
CA HIS A 378 -2.37 21.40 0.53
C HIS A 378 -1.68 20.01 0.61
N LEU A 379 -1.75 19.31 1.76
CA LEU A 379 -1.24 17.92 1.92
C LEU A 379 -2.11 16.86 1.21
N PHE A 380 -3.30 17.25 0.73
CA PHE A 380 -4.31 16.44 0.06
C PHE A 380 -4.79 17.07 -1.25
N ASN A 381 -4.01 17.98 -1.86
CA ASN A 381 -4.37 18.63 -3.13
C ASN A 381 -4.61 17.63 -4.30
N PHE A 382 -4.24 16.36 -4.16
CA PHE A 382 -4.53 15.30 -5.14
C PHE A 382 -6.00 14.83 -5.16
N LEU A 383 -6.84 15.32 -4.23
CA LEU A 383 -8.26 14.98 -4.15
C LEU A 383 -9.14 15.80 -5.11
N ASN A 384 -8.64 16.92 -5.63
CA ASN A 384 -9.41 17.83 -6.50
C ASN A 384 -9.01 17.78 -7.97
N THR A 385 -8.17 16.84 -8.38
CA THR A 385 -7.86 16.66 -9.80
C THR A 385 -8.92 15.79 -10.45
N ASP A 386 -9.96 16.43 -10.99
CA ASP A 386 -10.89 15.78 -11.89
C ASP A 386 -10.28 15.69 -13.30
N LYS A 387 -10.34 14.46 -13.84
CA LYS A 387 -10.24 14.03 -15.25
C LYS A 387 -9.03 14.48 -16.09
N HIS A 388 -8.08 13.55 -16.23
CA HIS A 388 -7.77 12.82 -17.47
C HIS A 388 -6.38 12.22 -17.33
N GLU A 389 -6.27 10.89 -17.32
CA GLU A 389 -5.20 10.18 -18.04
C GLU A 389 -5.53 8.68 -18.08
N ASP A 390 -5.71 8.20 -19.30
CA ASP A 390 -5.98 6.82 -19.69
C ASP A 390 -4.87 5.86 -19.22
N GLY A 391 -5.23 4.63 -18.85
CA GLY A 391 -4.21 3.61 -18.58
C GLY A 391 -4.69 2.29 -18.00
N LEU A 392 -5.51 1.57 -18.77
CA LEU A 392 -5.63 0.11 -18.87
C LEU A 392 -5.00 -0.74 -17.74
N ILE A 393 -5.86 -1.25 -16.86
CA ILE A 393 -5.54 -2.28 -15.87
C ILE A 393 -5.60 -3.65 -16.56
N GLU A 394 -4.45 -4.29 -16.76
CA GLU A 394 -4.41 -5.66 -17.28
C GLU A 394 -4.10 -6.68 -16.17
N ALA A 395 -5.06 -7.58 -16.02
CA ALA A 395 -5.07 -8.71 -15.13
C ALA A 395 -4.03 -9.76 -15.58
N LEU A 396 -3.11 -10.13 -14.69
CA LEU A 396 -2.29 -11.35 -14.83
C LEU A 396 -2.24 -12.09 -13.50
N GLY A 397 -3.41 -12.55 -13.07
CA GLY A 397 -3.60 -13.49 -11.96
C GLY A 397 -3.96 -14.87 -12.50
N GLY A 398 -3.05 -15.51 -13.22
CA GLY A 398 -3.24 -16.86 -13.72
C GLY A 398 -1.97 -17.70 -13.49
N LEU A 399 -2.05 -18.63 -12.55
CA LEU A 399 -1.11 -19.75 -12.35
C LEU A 399 0.25 -19.45 -11.69
N LEU A 400 0.25 -18.68 -10.59
CA LEU A 400 1.26 -18.84 -9.54
C LEU A 400 0.57 -19.42 -8.30
N PRO A 401 1.07 -20.53 -7.70
CA PRO A 401 0.63 -20.89 -6.36
C PRO A 401 0.97 -19.71 -5.44
N GLU A 402 -0.01 -19.30 -4.62
CA GLU A 402 0.06 -18.22 -3.64
C GLU A 402 1.41 -18.22 -2.92
N ALA A 403 2.36 -17.44 -3.43
CA ALA A 403 3.60 -17.18 -2.76
C ALA A 403 3.25 -16.18 -1.65
N GLN A 404 3.28 -16.73 -0.44
CA GLN A 404 3.02 -16.10 0.84
C GLN A 404 3.55 -14.66 0.92
N GLY A 405 2.78 -13.84 1.64
CA GLY A 405 2.91 -12.40 1.76
C GLY A 405 4.32 -11.87 1.97
N GLU A 406 4.50 -10.63 1.55
CA GLU A 406 5.67 -9.81 1.81
C GLU A 406 6.16 -10.01 3.25
N ASP A 407 7.34 -10.62 3.36
CA ASP A 407 7.85 -11.18 4.61
C ASP A 407 8.64 -10.12 5.36
N TYR A 408 7.91 -9.15 5.93
CA TYR A 408 8.43 -8.09 6.80
C TYR A 408 9.28 -8.66 7.97
N GLU A 409 9.05 -9.93 8.34
CA GLU A 409 9.78 -10.63 9.40
C GLU A 409 11.28 -10.80 9.09
N GLU A 410 11.65 -11.03 7.83
CA GLU A 410 13.05 -11.23 7.44
C GLU A 410 13.84 -9.90 7.46
N GLN A 411 13.21 -8.80 7.04
CA GLN A 411 13.77 -7.46 7.15
C GLN A 411 13.90 -7.01 8.61
N ASP A 412 12.90 -7.25 9.45
CA ASP A 412 12.94 -6.90 10.87
C ASP A 412 14.01 -7.70 11.62
N PHE A 413 14.15 -9.00 11.34
CA PHE A 413 15.21 -9.82 11.90
C PHE A 413 16.61 -9.31 11.52
N ALA A 414 16.81 -8.96 10.25
CA ALA A 414 18.08 -8.41 9.76
C ALA A 414 18.41 -7.05 10.41
N ASN A 415 17.40 -6.18 10.59
CA ASN A 415 17.55 -4.90 11.26
C ASN A 415 17.91 -5.07 12.74
N GLN A 416 17.31 -6.05 13.43
CA GLN A 416 17.67 -6.40 14.81
C GLN A 416 19.11 -6.92 14.91
N MET A 417 19.55 -7.76 13.97
CA MET A 417 20.92 -8.29 13.94
C MET A 417 21.96 -7.21 13.63
N LYS A 418 21.64 -6.26 12.73
CA LYS A 418 22.49 -5.08 12.47
C LYS A 418 22.60 -4.18 13.70
N LYS A 419 21.50 -3.95 14.44
CA LYS A 419 21.50 -3.21 15.72
C LYS A 419 22.36 -3.91 16.77
N LYS A 420 22.24 -5.23 16.95
CA LYS A 420 23.07 -6.03 17.87
C LYS A 420 24.56 -5.98 17.53
N ARG A 421 24.92 -6.04 16.24
CA ARG A 421 26.31 -5.91 15.77
C ARG A 421 26.90 -4.52 16.00
N LYS A 422 26.12 -3.45 15.78
CA LYS A 422 26.53 -2.07 16.12
C LYS A 422 26.72 -1.88 17.62
N HIS A 423 25.83 -2.44 18.44
CA HIS A 423 25.94 -2.32 19.90
C HIS A 423 27.23 -2.99 20.42
N ARG A 424 27.54 -4.20 19.96
CA ARG A 424 28.79 -4.92 20.30
C ARG A 424 30.08 -4.23 19.84
N ARG A 425 30.02 -3.38 18.81
CA ARG A 425 31.18 -2.60 18.31
C ARG A 425 31.42 -1.31 19.07
N ASN A 426 30.40 -0.79 19.76
CA ASN A 426 30.50 0.43 20.57
C ASN A 426 30.67 0.15 22.06
N SER A 427 30.58 -1.13 22.48
CA SER A 427 30.71 -1.56 23.87
C SER A 427 31.95 -2.44 24.08
N GLY A 428 32.97 -2.28 23.23
CA GLY A 428 34.23 -3.02 23.26
C GLY A 428 35.41 -2.07 23.27
#